data_AF-A0A1Z9HRP8-F1
#
_entry.id   AF-A0A1Z9HRP8-F1
#
_cell.length_a   1.000
_cell.length_b   1.000
_cell.length_c   1.000
_cell.angle_alpha   90.00
_cell.angle_beta   90.00
_cell.angle_gamma   90.00
#
_symmetry.space_group_name_H-M   'P 1'
#
loop_
_entity.id
_entity.type
_entity.pdbx_description
1 polymer ?
#
loop_
_entity_poly.entity_id
_entity_poly.type
_entity_poly.pdbx_seq_one_letter_code
_entity_poly.pdbx_strand_id
1 'polypeptide(L)'
;MKIKDTLNLPKTKFSMKANLAQKEPDIIKYWEEIDLYNLLLEKNKDGPNFLLHDGPPYANGSIHLGTTTNKVLKDIIIKFKQLQGFNSPYVPGWDCHGLPIELNVEKKIGKVNVEVPAKEFREKCREYANQQIAIQRNDFKRLGIQADWKNPYKTMSFDFEASTIRALGKIIAEDHLARGSKPVYWCSECKSALAEAEVEYFDKESKAIDFLFPIEKESLERIFSIKTDLPTYVLSWTTTPWTIPSNQAICFNPEFEYELIEINHEKKKIAVLLAKTLKDKTLERIKIVKHKVLGEVIGSAFTDTVADHPFLKRKSLFISGSHVTDEMGTGLVHTAPAHGMDDYHACIGTNLDFQSPVDEKGIFIENQEYVGGMNLDEANNKVIDLLAERSLLLSKSTYRHSFPNCWRHKIPLFFRATPQWFISMEKNNLLQKTQNKINEINWLPE
;
A
#
# COMPACT_ATOMS: atom_id res chain seq x y z
N MET A 1 -12.59 48.13 67.84
CA MET A 1 -11.66 47.37 66.97
C MET A 1 -12.49 46.39 66.15
N LYS A 2 -12.38 46.35 64.82
CA LYS A 2 -13.15 45.40 64.00
C LYS A 2 -12.48 44.02 64.08
N ILE A 3 -13.21 42.96 64.43
CA ILE A 3 -12.71 41.58 64.55
C ILE A 3 -12.00 41.12 63.26
N LYS A 4 -12.39 41.64 62.09
CA LYS A 4 -11.74 41.35 60.81
C LYS A 4 -10.24 41.70 60.78
N ASP A 5 -9.83 42.72 61.52
CA ASP A 5 -8.45 43.21 61.51
C ASP A 5 -7.53 42.40 62.46
N THR A 6 -8.12 41.55 63.32
CA THR A 6 -7.39 40.64 64.22
C THR A 6 -7.22 39.23 63.65
N LEU A 7 -7.75 38.96 62.44
CA LEU A 7 -7.71 37.65 61.78
C LEU A 7 -6.56 37.59 60.77
N ASN A 8 -5.75 36.52 60.84
CA ASN A 8 -4.71 36.20 59.86
C ASN A 8 -5.32 35.54 58.61
N LEU A 9 -6.01 36.34 57.79
CA LEU A 9 -6.59 35.86 56.54
C LEU A 9 -5.51 35.67 55.45
N PRO A 10 -5.61 34.64 54.61
CA PRO A 10 -4.74 34.49 53.44
C PRO A 10 -4.82 35.72 52.54
N LYS A 11 -3.65 36.30 52.20
CA LYS A 11 -3.52 37.41 51.26
C LYS A 11 -2.67 36.97 50.09
N THR A 12 -3.20 37.07 48.88
CA THR A 12 -2.47 36.74 47.65
C THR A 12 -2.78 37.72 46.54
N LYS A 13 -1.77 38.00 45.70
CA LYS A 13 -1.95 38.70 44.42
C LYS A 13 -2.40 37.77 43.30
N PHE A 14 -2.47 36.46 43.56
CA PHE A 14 -2.91 35.47 42.60
C PHE A 14 -4.42 35.61 42.34
N SER A 15 -4.77 35.92 41.10
CA SER A 15 -6.18 36.03 40.68
C SER A 15 -6.88 34.69 40.78
N MET A 16 -8.10 34.67 41.34
CA MET A 16 -8.95 33.48 41.33
C MET A 16 -9.37 33.06 39.91
N LYS A 17 -9.47 34.01 38.96
CA LYS A 17 -9.75 33.68 37.56
C LYS A 17 -8.45 33.39 36.83
N ALA A 18 -8.38 32.22 36.21
CA ALA A 18 -7.19 31.76 35.50
C ALA A 18 -6.85 32.68 34.31
N ASN A 19 -7.84 32.99 33.44
CA ASN A 19 -7.67 33.80 32.22
C ASN A 19 -6.49 33.32 31.35
N LEU A 20 -6.43 32.00 31.12
CA LEU A 20 -5.29 31.34 30.49
C LEU A 20 -5.03 31.82 29.06
N ALA A 21 -6.08 32.11 28.28
CA ALA A 21 -5.94 32.59 26.91
C ALA A 21 -5.11 33.89 26.82
N GLN A 22 -5.16 34.75 27.84
CA GLN A 22 -4.31 35.95 27.91
C GLN A 22 -2.99 35.68 28.63
N LYS A 23 -3.00 34.93 29.75
CA LYS A 23 -1.79 34.73 30.56
C LYS A 23 -0.75 33.80 29.94
N GLU A 24 -1.16 32.77 29.23
CA GLU A 24 -0.24 31.82 28.61
C GLU A 24 0.70 32.49 27.59
N PRO A 25 0.22 33.33 26.65
CA PRO A 25 1.11 34.11 25.79
C PRO A 25 2.16 34.93 26.55
N ASP A 26 1.77 35.58 27.66
CA ASP A 26 2.71 36.37 28.48
C ASP A 26 3.79 35.49 29.12
N ILE A 27 3.41 34.31 29.60
CA ILE A 27 4.35 33.33 30.19
C ILE A 27 5.31 32.80 29.12
N ILE A 28 4.80 32.43 27.94
CA ILE A 28 5.62 31.93 26.83
C ILE A 28 6.60 33.01 26.37
N LYS A 29 6.12 34.26 26.25
CA LYS A 29 6.96 35.40 25.90
C LYS A 29 8.09 35.60 26.91
N TYR A 30 7.78 35.54 28.21
CA TYR A 30 8.80 35.60 29.26
C TYR A 30 9.83 34.47 29.14
N TRP A 31 9.39 33.24 28.84
CA TRP A 31 10.30 32.10 28.61
C TRP A 31 11.24 32.31 27.42
N GLU A 32 10.74 32.92 26.34
CA GLU A 32 11.57 33.27 25.18
C GLU A 32 12.55 34.40 25.51
N GLU A 33 12.13 35.42 26.25
CA GLU A 33 12.97 36.56 26.66
C GLU A 33 14.18 36.12 27.51
N ILE A 34 13.99 35.14 28.39
CA ILE A 34 15.09 34.60 29.22
C ILE A 34 15.88 33.47 28.55
N ASP A 35 15.51 33.07 27.33
CA ASP A 35 16.05 31.89 26.64
C ASP A 35 15.99 30.62 27.53
N LEU A 36 14.80 30.35 28.07
CA LEU A 36 14.58 29.29 29.08
C LEU A 36 15.14 27.93 28.65
N TYR A 37 15.01 27.57 27.38
CA TYR A 37 15.55 26.34 26.82
C TYR A 37 17.04 26.19 27.10
N ASN A 38 17.84 27.21 26.78
CA ASN A 38 19.28 27.19 27.00
C ASN A 38 19.64 27.23 28.48
N LEU A 39 18.89 27.98 29.31
CA LEU A 39 19.07 27.97 30.76
C LEU A 39 18.87 26.58 31.37
N LEU A 40 17.87 25.82 30.89
CA LEU A 40 17.61 24.45 31.36
C LEU A 40 18.74 23.49 30.96
N LEU A 41 19.27 23.62 29.74
CA LEU A 41 20.40 22.81 29.28
C LEU A 41 21.68 23.15 30.05
N GLU A 42 22.00 24.43 30.23
CA GLU A 42 23.18 24.86 31.00
C GLU A 42 23.11 24.40 32.45
N LYS A 43 21.93 24.50 33.08
CA LYS A 43 21.70 24.01 34.45
C LYS A 43 22.03 22.52 34.58
N ASN A 44 21.70 21.72 33.57
CA ASN A 44 21.80 20.27 33.60
C ASN A 44 22.97 19.72 32.77
N LYS A 45 23.91 20.56 32.31
CA LYS A 45 24.95 20.17 31.34
C LYS A 45 25.82 18.99 31.80
N ASP A 46 26.07 18.90 33.11
CA ASP A 46 26.88 17.86 33.75
C ASP A 46 26.04 16.64 34.19
N GLY A 47 24.72 16.68 33.96
CA GLY A 47 23.79 15.61 34.26
C GLY A 47 23.79 14.49 33.21
N PRO A 48 23.18 13.33 33.52
CA PRO A 48 23.05 12.24 32.57
C PRO A 48 22.24 12.67 31.34
N ASN A 49 22.65 12.19 30.15
CA ASN A 49 21.95 12.49 28.91
C ASN A 49 20.63 11.71 28.81
N PHE A 50 19.58 12.38 28.36
CA PHE A 50 18.33 11.77 27.94
C PHE A 50 17.95 12.30 26.56
N LEU A 51 18.01 11.44 25.55
CA LEU A 51 17.75 11.82 24.16
C LEU A 51 16.36 11.31 23.75
N LEU A 52 15.47 12.26 23.48
CA LEU A 52 14.19 11.96 22.82
C LEU A 52 14.29 12.42 21.37
N HIS A 53 14.32 11.46 20.44
CA HIS A 53 14.31 11.78 19.03
C HIS A 53 12.89 12.17 18.59
N ASP A 54 12.75 13.37 18.03
CA ASP A 54 11.48 13.85 17.53
C ASP A 54 11.18 13.23 16.17
N GLY A 55 10.14 12.39 16.06
CA GLY A 55 9.60 11.99 14.75
C GLY A 55 9.10 13.23 13.98
N PRO A 56 9.59 13.49 12.75
CA PRO A 56 9.34 14.75 12.06
C PRO A 56 7.91 14.79 11.51
N PRO A 57 7.05 15.74 11.91
CA PRO A 57 5.79 15.98 11.20
C PRO A 57 6.02 16.35 9.74
N TYR A 58 5.10 15.96 8.87
CA TYR A 58 5.05 16.46 7.50
C TYR A 58 4.85 17.98 7.50
N ALA A 59 5.67 18.69 6.72
CA ALA A 59 5.55 20.13 6.50
C ALA A 59 4.40 20.47 5.54
N ASN A 60 3.19 20.04 5.90
CA ASN A 60 1.96 20.22 5.13
C ASN A 60 0.79 20.56 6.06
N GLY A 61 0.30 21.78 5.96
CA GLY A 61 -0.91 22.24 6.65
C GLY A 61 -0.71 22.58 8.12
N SER A 62 -1.81 23.04 8.73
CA SER A 62 -1.89 23.36 10.17
C SER A 62 -1.86 22.11 11.03
N ILE A 63 -1.45 22.27 12.30
CA ILE A 63 -1.45 21.17 13.26
C ILE A 63 -2.89 20.72 13.59
N HIS A 64 -3.07 19.43 13.88
CA HIS A 64 -4.34 18.86 14.33
C HIS A 64 -4.16 18.19 15.71
N LEU A 65 -5.27 17.76 16.34
CA LEU A 65 -5.25 17.20 17.69
C LEU A 65 -4.26 16.04 17.87
N GLY A 66 -4.12 15.17 16.88
CA GLY A 66 -3.11 14.10 16.91
C GLY A 66 -1.67 14.62 17.00
N THR A 67 -1.35 15.67 16.24
CA THR A 67 -0.04 16.33 16.33
C THR A 67 0.14 16.98 17.71
N THR A 68 -0.89 17.64 18.23
CA THR A 68 -0.89 18.25 19.56
C THR A 68 -0.61 17.21 20.65
N THR A 69 -1.34 16.10 20.66
CA THR A 69 -1.15 15.02 21.63
C THR A 69 0.28 14.47 21.57
N ASN A 70 0.80 14.19 20.38
CA ASN A 70 2.18 13.69 20.21
C ASN A 70 3.21 14.65 20.82
N LYS A 71 3.12 15.94 20.50
CA LYS A 71 4.11 16.93 20.92
C LYS A 71 4.02 17.26 22.41
N VAL A 72 2.81 17.34 22.96
CA VAL A 72 2.60 17.59 24.39
C VAL A 72 3.14 16.43 25.23
N LEU A 73 2.92 15.18 24.81
CA LEU A 73 3.46 14.01 25.53
C LEU A 73 4.99 14.02 25.55
N LYS A 74 5.64 14.30 24.41
CA LYS A 74 7.11 14.45 24.34
C LYS A 74 7.62 15.56 25.25
N ASP A 75 6.95 16.72 25.26
CA ASP A 75 7.31 17.86 26.10
C ASP A 75 7.17 17.56 27.59
N ILE A 76 6.12 16.83 28.01
CA ILE A 76 5.97 16.34 29.39
C ILE A 76 7.17 15.48 29.80
N ILE A 77 7.58 14.53 28.94
CA ILE A 77 8.72 13.64 29.22
C ILE A 77 10.01 14.44 29.35
N ILE A 78 10.29 15.34 28.40
CA ILE A 78 11.49 16.18 28.41
C ILE A 78 11.53 17.05 29.66
N LYS A 79 10.45 17.79 29.96
CA LYS A 79 10.38 18.64 31.15
C LYS A 79 10.57 17.84 32.43
N PHE A 80 9.93 16.66 32.53
CA PHE A 80 10.11 15.78 33.67
C PHE A 80 11.57 15.35 33.85
N LYS A 81 12.24 14.93 32.77
CA LYS A 81 13.66 14.54 32.79
C LYS A 81 14.58 15.71 33.14
N GLN A 82 14.32 16.89 32.61
CA GLN A 82 15.06 18.10 32.96
C GLN A 82 14.86 18.47 34.44
N LEU A 83 13.67 18.31 35.01
CA LEU A 83 13.43 18.52 36.44
C LEU A 83 14.15 17.50 37.32
N GLN A 84 14.40 16.30 36.80
CA GLN A 84 15.23 15.27 37.45
C GLN A 84 16.75 15.51 37.28
N GLY A 85 17.17 16.58 36.59
CA GLY A 85 18.58 16.91 36.38
C GLY A 85 19.24 16.27 35.16
N PHE A 86 18.47 15.65 34.27
CA PHE A 86 19.02 15.11 33.01
C PHE A 86 19.31 16.23 32.01
N ASN A 87 20.42 16.10 31.29
CA ASN A 87 20.69 16.87 30.08
C ASN A 87 19.81 16.33 28.94
N SER A 88 18.73 17.03 28.64
CA SER A 88 17.69 16.53 27.71
C SER A 88 17.46 17.52 26.57
N PRO A 89 18.36 17.58 25.56
CA PRO A 89 18.15 18.41 24.38
C PRO A 89 17.00 17.85 23.55
N TYR A 90 16.07 18.72 23.18
CA TYR A 90 14.95 18.39 22.30
C TYR A 90 15.03 19.23 21.02
N VAL A 91 15.32 18.56 19.90
CA VAL A 91 15.50 19.17 18.57
C VAL A 91 14.32 18.76 17.70
N PRO A 92 13.46 19.71 17.30
CA PRO A 92 12.29 19.41 16.48
C PRO A 92 12.68 19.15 15.02
N GLY A 93 11.92 18.26 14.39
CA GLY A 93 12.11 17.84 12.99
C GLY A 93 10.97 18.23 12.07
N TRP A 94 11.24 18.27 10.76
CA TRP A 94 10.20 18.35 9.73
C TRP A 94 10.54 17.51 8.51
N ASP A 95 9.55 16.76 8.03
CA ASP A 95 9.62 16.07 6.76
C ASP A 95 9.15 17.01 5.64
N CYS A 96 10.07 17.33 4.75
CA CYS A 96 9.98 18.39 3.75
C CYS A 96 9.93 17.87 2.32
N HIS A 97 9.92 16.54 2.13
CA HIS A 97 9.88 15.89 0.83
C HIS A 97 8.57 15.12 0.64
N GLY A 98 8.37 14.57 -0.55
CA GLY A 98 7.29 13.63 -0.84
C GLY A 98 6.05 14.26 -1.49
N LEU A 99 5.18 13.36 -1.95
CA LEU A 99 3.99 13.66 -2.75
C LEU A 99 3.01 14.67 -2.12
N PRO A 100 2.83 14.77 -0.79
CA PRO A 100 1.88 15.74 -0.21
C PRO A 100 2.23 17.20 -0.48
N ILE A 101 3.52 17.53 -0.45
CA ILE A 101 4.00 18.89 -0.76
C ILE A 101 3.86 19.14 -2.25
N GLU A 102 4.29 18.19 -3.08
CA GLU A 102 4.18 18.29 -4.54
C GLU A 102 2.73 18.50 -4.99
N LEU A 103 1.75 17.80 -4.40
CA LEU A 103 0.34 17.98 -4.72
C LEU A 103 -0.15 19.40 -4.41
N ASN A 104 0.21 19.93 -3.25
CA ASN A 104 -0.21 21.28 -2.84
C ASN A 104 0.42 22.36 -3.74
N VAL A 105 1.65 22.14 -4.18
CA VAL A 105 2.34 23.03 -5.13
C VAL A 105 1.73 22.89 -6.52
N GLU A 106 1.48 21.67 -6.99
CA GLU A 106 0.86 21.37 -8.28
C GLU A 106 -0.52 22.04 -8.42
N LYS A 107 -1.36 22.00 -7.38
CA LYS A 107 -2.64 22.72 -7.35
C LYS A 107 -2.51 24.24 -7.49
N LYS A 108 -1.35 24.81 -7.14
CA LYS A 108 -1.09 26.25 -7.18
C LYS A 108 -0.42 26.71 -8.47
N ILE A 109 0.49 25.91 -9.02
CA ILE A 109 1.35 26.33 -10.14
C ILE A 109 1.29 25.42 -11.38
N GLY A 110 0.62 24.27 -11.32
CA GLY A 110 0.57 23.29 -12.40
C GLY A 110 1.50 22.09 -12.20
N LYS A 111 1.37 21.07 -13.06
CA LYS A 111 2.12 19.80 -13.00
C LYS A 111 3.56 19.99 -13.47
N VAL A 112 4.46 19.27 -12.80
CA VAL A 112 5.87 19.26 -13.13
C VAL A 112 6.11 18.66 -14.51
N ASN A 113 7.00 19.27 -15.29
CA ASN A 113 7.35 18.90 -16.67
C ASN A 113 6.18 18.92 -17.67
N VAL A 114 5.04 19.50 -17.30
CA VAL A 114 3.93 19.78 -18.21
C VAL A 114 3.73 21.29 -18.28
N GLU A 115 3.40 21.92 -17.16
CA GLU A 115 3.25 23.38 -17.07
C GLU A 115 4.50 24.06 -16.50
N VAL A 116 5.25 23.40 -15.60
CA VAL A 116 6.38 24.03 -14.89
C VAL A 116 7.66 23.17 -14.97
N PRO A 117 8.84 23.75 -15.24
CA PRO A 117 10.11 23.02 -15.22
C PRO A 117 10.43 22.41 -13.84
N ALA A 118 11.02 21.21 -13.81
CA ALA A 118 11.34 20.48 -12.57
C ALA A 118 12.24 21.24 -11.57
N LYS A 119 13.10 22.15 -12.03
CA LYS A 119 13.92 22.96 -11.13
C LYS A 119 13.05 23.96 -10.36
N GLU A 120 12.26 24.74 -11.09
CA GLU A 120 11.34 25.74 -10.53
C GLU A 120 10.30 25.08 -9.62
N PHE A 121 9.75 23.93 -10.03
CA PHE A 121 8.81 23.17 -9.22
C PHE A 121 9.40 22.76 -7.86
N ARG A 122 10.64 22.27 -7.83
CA ARG A 122 11.34 21.90 -6.58
C ARG A 122 11.65 23.10 -5.70
N GLU A 123 12.00 24.25 -6.30
CA GLU A 123 12.19 25.50 -5.57
C GLU A 123 10.88 25.93 -4.88
N LYS A 124 9.75 25.84 -5.60
CA LYS A 124 8.42 26.12 -5.04
C LYS A 124 8.01 25.14 -3.95
N CYS A 125 8.41 23.87 -4.05
CA CYS A 125 8.24 22.89 -2.96
C CYS A 125 9.02 23.29 -1.71
N ARG A 126 10.28 23.73 -1.85
CA ARG A 126 11.09 24.22 -0.72
C ARG A 126 10.52 25.49 -0.08
N GLU A 127 10.01 26.42 -0.89
CA GLU A 127 9.31 27.62 -0.40
C GLU A 127 8.06 27.23 0.41
N TYR A 128 7.22 26.35 -0.15
CA TYR A 128 6.01 25.88 0.51
C TYR A 128 6.32 25.18 1.84
N ALA A 129 7.28 24.25 1.85
CA ALA A 129 7.69 23.55 3.07
C ALA A 129 8.15 24.54 4.16
N ASN A 130 8.98 25.54 3.83
CA ASN A 130 9.41 26.54 4.80
C ASN A 130 8.25 27.38 5.36
N GLN A 131 7.25 27.72 4.54
CA GLN A 131 6.05 28.41 5.02
C GLN A 131 5.27 27.54 6.02
N GLN A 132 5.08 26.25 5.72
CA GLN A 132 4.37 25.34 6.62
C GLN A 132 5.15 25.11 7.93
N ILE A 133 6.47 24.96 7.86
CA ILE A 133 7.34 24.89 9.05
C ILE A 133 7.14 26.11 9.95
N ALA A 134 7.10 27.32 9.37
CA ALA A 134 6.94 28.54 10.15
C ALA A 134 5.59 28.58 10.90
N ILE A 135 4.50 28.17 10.23
CA ILE A 135 3.17 28.08 10.82
C ILE A 135 3.16 27.06 11.96
N GLN A 136 3.55 25.81 11.67
CA GLN A 136 3.53 24.72 12.65
C GLN A 136 4.44 25.01 13.85
N ARG A 137 5.61 25.63 13.63
CA ARG A 137 6.52 26.05 14.70
C ARG A 137 5.84 27.05 15.64
N ASN A 138 5.10 28.02 15.11
CA ASN A 138 4.40 28.99 15.95
C ASN A 138 3.28 28.32 16.76
N ASP A 139 2.56 27.38 16.14
CA ASP A 139 1.52 26.62 16.83
C ASP A 139 2.12 25.75 17.96
N PHE A 140 3.25 25.08 17.72
CA PHE A 140 3.95 24.31 18.77
C PHE A 140 4.49 25.19 19.90
N LYS A 141 5.04 26.36 19.58
CA LYS A 141 5.43 27.34 20.60
C LYS A 141 4.23 27.79 21.43
N ARG A 142 3.07 28.00 20.80
CA ARG A 142 1.82 28.37 21.49
C ARG A 142 1.33 27.29 22.46
N LEU A 143 1.65 26.02 22.22
CA LEU A 143 1.41 24.91 23.15
C LEU A 143 2.37 24.91 24.36
N GLY A 144 3.32 25.85 24.43
CA GLY A 144 4.28 25.96 25.54
C GLY A 144 5.42 24.95 25.47
N ILE A 145 5.66 24.35 24.30
CA ILE A 145 6.71 23.34 24.08
C ILE A 145 8.09 24.01 24.10
N GLN A 146 9.01 23.44 24.88
CA GLN A 146 10.40 23.90 24.96
C GLN A 146 11.29 23.02 24.07
N ALA A 147 11.88 23.61 23.03
CA ALA A 147 12.70 22.90 22.05
C ALA A 147 13.71 23.85 21.40
N ASP A 148 14.69 23.30 20.68
CA ASP A 148 15.57 24.10 19.81
C ASP A 148 14.83 24.55 18.55
N TRP A 149 14.05 25.62 18.68
CA TRP A 149 13.34 26.25 17.57
C TRP A 149 14.27 27.02 16.61
N LYS A 150 15.52 27.26 16.99
CA LYS A 150 16.51 28.00 16.22
C LYS A 150 17.20 27.07 15.21
N ASN A 151 17.52 25.83 15.63
CA ASN A 151 18.20 24.84 14.80
C ASN A 151 17.37 23.55 14.61
N PRO A 152 16.16 23.64 14.03
CA PRO A 152 15.40 22.44 13.72
C PRO A 152 16.04 21.63 12.60
N TYR A 153 15.94 20.31 12.65
CA TYR A 153 16.37 19.49 11.53
C TYR A 153 15.25 19.43 10.47
N LYS A 154 15.62 19.53 9.20
CA LYS A 154 14.69 19.48 8.06
C LYS A 154 15.23 18.49 7.04
N THR A 155 14.38 17.59 6.55
CA THR A 155 14.83 16.55 5.59
C THR A 155 15.34 17.15 4.27
N MET A 156 14.95 18.39 3.93
CA MET A 156 15.46 19.14 2.77
C MET A 156 16.79 19.89 3.01
N SER A 157 17.37 19.81 4.21
CA SER A 157 18.67 20.44 4.49
C SER A 157 19.76 19.65 3.77
N PHE A 158 20.73 20.33 3.16
CA PHE A 158 21.78 19.67 2.37
C PHE A 158 22.60 18.66 3.20
N ASP A 159 22.88 18.96 4.47
CA ASP A 159 23.59 18.03 5.36
C ASP A 159 22.78 16.78 5.67
N PHE A 160 21.45 16.92 5.76
CA PHE A 160 20.53 15.80 5.96
C PHE A 160 20.49 14.93 4.70
N GLU A 161 20.28 15.53 3.53
CA GLU A 161 20.29 14.84 2.23
C GLU A 161 21.61 14.09 1.99
N ALA A 162 22.74 14.73 2.29
CA ALA A 162 24.06 14.10 2.21
C ALA A 162 24.17 12.90 3.17
N SER A 163 23.61 13.00 4.38
CA SER A 163 23.59 11.90 5.35
C SER A 163 22.70 10.75 4.90
N THR A 164 21.55 11.02 4.26
CA THR A 164 20.70 10.01 3.63
C THR A 164 21.45 9.24 2.55
N ILE A 165 22.20 9.93 1.69
CA ILE A 165 23.02 9.27 0.66
C ILE A 165 24.12 8.41 1.28
N ARG A 166 24.78 8.87 2.35
CA ARG A 166 25.77 8.06 3.08
C ARG A 166 25.14 6.83 3.71
N ALA A 167 23.94 6.94 4.28
CA ALA A 167 23.20 5.80 4.83
C ALA A 167 22.84 4.78 3.73
N LEU A 168 22.35 5.25 2.58
CA LEU A 168 22.13 4.40 1.42
C LEU A 168 23.43 3.71 0.96
N GLY A 169 24.55 4.43 0.96
CA GLY A 169 25.86 3.86 0.64
C GLY A 169 26.25 2.69 1.55
N LYS A 170 25.91 2.75 2.85
CA LYS A 170 26.11 1.63 3.79
C LYS A 170 25.22 0.44 3.45
N ILE A 171 23.95 0.68 3.16
CA ILE A 171 22.99 -0.36 2.75
C ILE A 171 23.47 -1.07 1.48
N ILE A 172 24.01 -0.33 0.53
CA ILE A 172 24.61 -0.88 -0.70
C ILE A 172 25.88 -1.67 -0.38
N ALA A 173 26.77 -1.13 0.47
CA ALA A 173 28.00 -1.82 0.85
C ALA A 173 27.74 -3.15 1.58
N GLU A 174 26.62 -3.25 2.29
CA GLU A 174 26.14 -4.46 2.94
C GLU A 174 25.26 -5.34 2.00
N ASP A 175 25.27 -5.08 0.69
CA ASP A 175 24.56 -5.86 -0.34
C ASP A 175 23.03 -5.95 -0.17
N HIS A 176 22.41 -5.10 0.65
CA HIS A 176 20.98 -5.14 0.88
C HIS A 176 20.16 -4.57 -0.28
N LEU A 177 20.76 -3.73 -1.14
CA LEU A 177 20.05 -3.13 -2.27
C LEU A 177 19.92 -4.12 -3.43
N ALA A 178 18.70 -4.42 -3.85
CA ALA A 178 18.40 -5.28 -4.99
C ALA A 178 17.54 -4.55 -6.01
N ARG A 179 17.77 -4.82 -7.30
CA ARG A 179 16.88 -4.41 -8.38
C ARG A 179 16.03 -5.60 -8.78
N GLY A 180 14.71 -5.43 -8.82
CA GLY A 180 13.77 -6.47 -9.22
C GLY A 180 12.64 -5.89 -10.05
N SER A 181 11.95 -6.75 -10.80
CA SER A 181 10.65 -6.42 -11.39
C SER A 181 9.59 -7.14 -10.58
N LYS A 182 8.77 -6.37 -9.88
CA LYS A 182 7.71 -6.89 -9.01
C LYS A 182 6.44 -6.08 -9.26
N PRO A 183 5.26 -6.69 -9.26
CA PRO A 183 4.01 -5.94 -9.26
C PRO A 183 3.94 -5.05 -8.03
N VAL A 184 3.79 -3.75 -8.28
CA VAL A 184 3.59 -2.74 -7.25
C VAL A 184 2.29 -2.00 -7.52
N TYR A 185 1.70 -1.43 -6.47
CA TYR A 185 0.61 -0.49 -6.63
C TYR A 185 1.05 0.67 -7.52
N TRP A 186 0.35 0.89 -8.62
CA TRP A 186 0.65 1.94 -9.58
C TRP A 186 -0.53 2.91 -9.70
N CYS A 187 -0.23 4.20 -9.64
CA CYS A 187 -1.20 5.25 -9.90
C CYS A 187 -0.93 5.88 -11.27
N SER A 188 -1.89 5.79 -12.19
CA SER A 188 -1.80 6.36 -13.55
C SER A 188 -1.66 7.88 -13.56
N GLU A 189 -2.29 8.57 -12.60
CA GLU A 189 -2.19 10.03 -12.48
C GLU A 189 -0.87 10.49 -11.85
N CYS A 190 -0.36 9.77 -10.83
CA CYS A 190 0.95 10.06 -10.26
C CYS A 190 2.09 9.63 -11.19
N LYS A 191 1.85 8.64 -12.06
CA LYS A 191 2.87 7.93 -12.85
C LYS A 191 4.00 7.38 -11.97
N SER A 192 3.63 6.88 -10.81
CA SER A 192 4.56 6.36 -9.81
C SER A 192 3.98 5.15 -9.11
N ALA A 193 4.89 4.31 -8.63
CA ALA A 193 4.57 3.29 -7.64
C ALA A 193 4.19 3.95 -6.31
N LEU A 194 3.32 3.30 -5.56
CA LEU A 194 2.91 3.67 -4.21
C LEU A 194 3.28 2.55 -3.22
N ALA A 195 3.71 2.94 -2.03
CA ALA A 195 3.85 2.01 -0.92
C ALA A 195 2.47 1.64 -0.35
N GLU A 196 2.37 0.53 0.37
CA GLU A 196 1.12 0.09 1.02
C GLU A 196 0.54 1.16 1.98
N ALA A 197 1.42 1.89 2.68
CA ALA A 197 1.03 3.02 3.53
C ALA A 197 0.43 4.21 2.77
N GLU A 198 0.56 4.25 1.45
CA GLU A 198 0.02 5.28 0.54
C GLU A 198 -1.23 4.80 -0.22
N VAL A 199 -1.77 3.64 0.16
CA VAL A 199 -3.00 3.08 -0.42
C VAL A 199 -4.15 3.26 0.56
N GLU A 200 -5.27 3.76 0.05
CA GLU A 200 -6.53 3.81 0.78
C GLU A 200 -7.55 2.92 0.10
N TYR A 201 -8.45 2.33 0.88
CA TYR A 201 -9.44 1.41 0.37
C TYR A 201 -10.82 2.05 0.30
N PHE A 202 -11.45 1.96 -0.87
CA PHE A 202 -12.82 2.43 -1.08
C PHE A 202 -13.66 1.35 -1.77
N ASP A 203 -14.96 1.39 -1.53
CA ASP A 203 -15.91 0.56 -2.27
C ASP A 203 -15.87 0.89 -3.76
N LYS A 204 -15.65 -0.13 -4.58
CA LYS A 204 -15.68 -0.05 -6.04
C LYS A 204 -16.59 -1.13 -6.61
N GLU A 205 -17.37 -0.74 -7.62
CA GLU A 205 -18.06 -1.70 -8.48
C GLU A 205 -17.13 -2.17 -9.60
N SER A 206 -16.89 -3.47 -9.66
CA SER A 206 -16.06 -4.13 -10.67
C SER A 206 -16.89 -5.12 -11.47
N LYS A 207 -16.49 -5.39 -12.72
CA LYS A 207 -17.13 -6.40 -13.56
C LYS A 207 -16.55 -7.76 -13.20
N ALA A 208 -17.34 -8.58 -12.52
CA ALA A 208 -16.99 -9.95 -12.21
C ALA A 208 -17.46 -10.87 -13.33
N ILE A 209 -16.59 -11.77 -13.78
CA ILE A 209 -16.91 -12.74 -14.84
C ILE A 209 -16.47 -14.14 -14.45
N ASP A 210 -17.28 -15.12 -14.87
CA ASP A 210 -16.92 -16.53 -14.92
C ASP A 210 -16.65 -16.91 -16.38
N PHE A 211 -15.47 -17.43 -16.66
CA PHE A 211 -15.02 -17.70 -18.02
C PHE A 211 -14.22 -18.99 -18.13
N LEU A 212 -14.10 -19.48 -19.36
CA LEU A 212 -13.59 -20.81 -19.67
C LEU A 212 -12.23 -20.75 -20.38
N PHE A 213 -11.28 -21.54 -19.88
CA PHE A 213 -10.07 -21.90 -20.62
C PHE A 213 -10.30 -23.26 -21.29
N PRO A 214 -10.17 -23.37 -22.62
CA PRO A 214 -10.19 -24.66 -23.29
C PRO A 214 -9.03 -25.54 -22.80
N ILE A 215 -9.26 -26.84 -22.64
CA ILE A 215 -8.22 -27.79 -22.27
C ILE A 215 -8.38 -29.06 -23.11
N GLU A 216 -7.25 -29.66 -23.48
CA GLU A 216 -7.24 -30.91 -24.24
C GLU A 216 -7.93 -32.02 -23.43
N LYS A 217 -8.92 -32.66 -24.04
CA LYS A 217 -9.76 -33.67 -23.37
C LYS A 217 -8.92 -34.83 -22.85
N GLU A 218 -7.90 -35.24 -23.60
CA GLU A 218 -6.98 -36.33 -23.27
C GLU A 218 -6.26 -36.07 -21.94
N SER A 219 -5.98 -34.79 -21.62
CA SER A 219 -5.37 -34.42 -20.35
C SER A 219 -6.31 -34.70 -19.19
N LEU A 220 -7.59 -34.29 -19.30
CA LEU A 220 -8.57 -34.52 -18.25
C LEU A 220 -9.02 -35.98 -18.16
N GLU A 221 -9.16 -36.69 -19.29
CA GLU A 221 -9.46 -38.12 -19.32
C GLU A 221 -8.42 -38.93 -18.55
N ARG A 222 -7.14 -38.59 -18.71
CA ARG A 222 -6.03 -39.19 -17.95
C ARG A 222 -6.11 -38.87 -16.45
N ILE A 223 -6.34 -37.61 -16.09
CA ILE A 223 -6.35 -37.16 -14.70
C ILE A 223 -7.53 -37.77 -13.92
N PHE A 224 -8.72 -37.76 -14.52
CA PHE A 224 -9.95 -38.24 -13.89
C PHE A 224 -10.20 -39.74 -14.13
N SER A 225 -9.40 -40.41 -14.96
CA SER A 225 -9.62 -41.81 -15.38
C SER A 225 -11.01 -42.05 -15.98
N ILE A 226 -11.48 -41.12 -16.81
CA ILE A 226 -12.78 -41.17 -17.49
C ILE A 226 -12.61 -41.09 -19.01
N LYS A 227 -13.70 -41.31 -19.75
CA LYS A 227 -13.81 -40.97 -21.17
C LYS A 227 -14.95 -39.99 -21.40
N THR A 228 -14.71 -38.94 -22.18
CA THR A 228 -15.72 -37.93 -22.50
C THR A 228 -15.57 -37.43 -23.93
N ASP A 229 -16.68 -37.47 -24.67
CA ASP A 229 -16.75 -36.87 -26.01
C ASP A 229 -17.13 -35.37 -25.95
N LEU A 230 -17.29 -34.82 -24.75
CA LEU A 230 -17.67 -33.42 -24.55
C LEU A 230 -16.45 -32.50 -24.65
N PRO A 231 -16.60 -31.29 -25.22
CA PRO A 231 -15.59 -30.24 -25.09
C PRO A 231 -15.32 -29.93 -23.61
N THR A 232 -14.03 -29.87 -23.26
CA THR A 232 -13.54 -29.74 -21.89
C THR A 232 -12.97 -28.36 -21.62
N TYR A 233 -13.28 -27.80 -20.46
CA TYR A 233 -12.85 -26.47 -20.05
C TYR A 233 -12.47 -26.39 -18.56
N VAL A 234 -11.62 -25.43 -18.25
CA VAL A 234 -11.25 -25.04 -16.89
C VAL A 234 -11.98 -23.74 -16.57
N LEU A 235 -12.74 -23.72 -15.47
CA LEU A 235 -13.54 -22.56 -15.10
C LEU A 235 -12.76 -21.65 -14.14
N SER A 236 -12.54 -20.41 -14.55
CA SER A 236 -11.91 -19.37 -13.74
C SER A 236 -12.87 -18.22 -13.51
N TRP A 237 -12.64 -17.50 -12.41
CA TRP A 237 -13.36 -16.29 -12.06
C TRP A 237 -12.40 -15.11 -11.89
N THR A 238 -12.80 -13.90 -12.27
CA THR A 238 -12.00 -12.68 -12.05
C THR A 238 -12.88 -11.43 -11.94
N THR A 239 -12.39 -10.42 -11.22
CA THR A 239 -12.96 -9.06 -11.15
C THR A 239 -12.22 -8.05 -12.03
N THR A 240 -11.13 -8.48 -12.67
CA THR A 240 -10.26 -7.65 -13.51
C THR A 240 -10.08 -8.27 -14.91
N PRO A 241 -11.14 -8.33 -15.74
CA PRO A 241 -11.07 -8.91 -17.09
C PRO A 241 -9.89 -8.41 -17.95
N TRP A 242 -9.50 -7.15 -17.80
CA TRP A 242 -8.36 -6.56 -18.49
C TRP A 242 -7.02 -7.29 -18.25
N THR A 243 -6.90 -8.09 -17.19
CA THR A 243 -5.68 -8.86 -16.89
C THR A 243 -5.60 -10.19 -17.65
N ILE A 244 -6.69 -10.67 -18.26
CA ILE A 244 -6.73 -11.94 -19.00
C ILE A 244 -5.72 -11.98 -20.15
N PRO A 245 -5.55 -10.95 -21.01
CA PRO A 245 -4.49 -10.93 -22.02
C PRO A 245 -3.06 -11.19 -21.47
N SER A 246 -2.82 -10.90 -20.19
CA SER A 246 -1.54 -11.12 -19.50
C SER A 246 -1.47 -12.47 -18.77
N ASN A 247 -2.45 -13.35 -18.93
CA ASN A 247 -2.49 -14.65 -18.26
C ASN A 247 -1.39 -15.60 -18.72
N GLN A 248 -0.57 -16.10 -17.81
CA GLN A 248 0.53 -17.03 -18.09
C GLN A 248 0.32 -18.42 -17.47
N ALA A 249 -0.49 -18.50 -16.42
CA ALA A 249 -0.72 -19.74 -15.67
C ALA A 249 -2.13 -19.80 -15.07
N ILE A 250 -2.51 -20.96 -14.55
CA ILE A 250 -3.73 -21.17 -13.76
C ILE A 250 -3.30 -21.76 -12.43
N CYS A 251 -3.49 -21.00 -11.34
CA CYS A 251 -3.20 -21.44 -9.99
C CYS A 251 -4.30 -22.37 -9.47
N PHE A 252 -3.90 -23.44 -8.78
CA PHE A 252 -4.77 -24.36 -8.05
C PHE A 252 -4.18 -24.68 -6.67
N ASN A 253 -5.00 -25.19 -5.75
CA ASN A 253 -4.52 -25.68 -4.46
C ASN A 253 -4.36 -27.22 -4.54
N PRO A 254 -3.16 -27.78 -4.27
CA PRO A 254 -2.92 -29.22 -4.41
C PRO A 254 -3.69 -30.07 -3.40
N GLU A 255 -4.17 -29.49 -2.29
CA GLU A 255 -4.91 -30.20 -1.24
C GLU A 255 -6.43 -30.19 -1.47
N PHE A 256 -6.93 -29.37 -2.38
CA PHE A 256 -8.37 -29.27 -2.64
C PHE A 256 -8.88 -30.43 -3.51
N GLU A 257 -10.14 -30.79 -3.30
CA GLU A 257 -10.89 -31.68 -4.19
C GLU A 257 -11.50 -30.90 -5.36
N TYR A 258 -11.32 -31.42 -6.56
CA TYR A 258 -11.82 -30.85 -7.80
C TYR A 258 -12.75 -31.83 -8.50
N GLU A 259 -13.80 -31.30 -9.11
CA GLU A 259 -14.78 -32.09 -9.85
C GLU A 259 -14.79 -31.67 -11.32
N LEU A 260 -14.97 -32.65 -12.20
CA LEU A 260 -15.34 -32.41 -13.58
C LEU A 260 -16.86 -32.61 -13.71
N ILE A 261 -17.58 -31.57 -14.12
CA ILE A 261 -19.03 -31.61 -14.24
C ILE A 261 -19.49 -31.37 -15.68
N GLU A 262 -20.51 -32.11 -16.12
CA GLU A 262 -21.26 -31.82 -17.34
C GLU A 262 -22.30 -30.74 -17.04
N ILE A 263 -22.26 -29.66 -17.82
CA ILE A 263 -23.25 -28.58 -17.80
C ILE A 263 -23.78 -28.30 -19.20
N ASN A 264 -24.96 -27.68 -19.28
CA ASN A 264 -25.51 -27.18 -20.55
C ASN A 264 -25.29 -25.67 -20.66
N HIS A 265 -24.53 -25.25 -21.67
CA HIS A 265 -24.24 -23.85 -21.97
C HIS A 265 -24.53 -23.58 -23.45
N GLU A 266 -25.31 -22.55 -23.75
CA GLU A 266 -25.73 -22.20 -25.13
C GLU A 266 -26.28 -23.38 -25.96
N LYS A 267 -27.07 -24.25 -25.32
CA LYS A 267 -27.66 -25.48 -25.91
C LYS A 267 -26.63 -26.57 -26.27
N LYS A 268 -25.38 -26.45 -25.80
CA LYS A 268 -24.34 -27.46 -25.92
C LYS A 268 -23.98 -28.03 -24.56
N LYS A 269 -23.75 -29.34 -24.51
CA LYS A 269 -23.17 -30.00 -23.34
C LYS A 269 -21.66 -29.81 -23.35
N ILE A 270 -21.11 -29.35 -22.24
CA ILE A 270 -19.67 -29.16 -22.05
C ILE A 270 -19.26 -29.73 -20.69
N ALA A 271 -18.01 -30.14 -20.57
CA ALA A 271 -17.41 -30.60 -19.31
C ALA A 271 -16.54 -29.47 -18.72
N VAL A 272 -16.74 -29.16 -17.44
CA VAL A 272 -16.11 -28.02 -16.77
C VAL A 272 -15.45 -28.45 -15.46
N LEU A 273 -14.19 -28.07 -15.30
CA LEU A 273 -13.39 -28.32 -14.10
C LEU A 273 -13.53 -27.15 -13.11
N LEU A 274 -13.83 -27.47 -11.85
CA LEU A 274 -13.91 -26.52 -10.74
C LEU A 274 -13.64 -27.21 -9.38
N ALA A 275 -13.37 -26.42 -8.34
CA ALA A 275 -13.23 -26.94 -6.99
C ALA A 275 -14.59 -27.36 -6.41
N LYS A 276 -14.61 -28.52 -5.74
CA LYS A 276 -15.81 -29.13 -5.15
C LYS A 276 -16.50 -28.22 -4.13
N THR A 277 -15.71 -27.61 -3.25
CA THR A 277 -16.19 -26.70 -2.19
C THR A 277 -16.88 -25.45 -2.73
N LEU A 278 -16.48 -25.00 -3.93
CA LEU A 278 -17.01 -23.80 -4.58
C LEU A 278 -18.09 -24.09 -5.62
N LYS A 279 -18.45 -25.36 -5.84
CA LYS A 279 -19.39 -25.79 -6.86
C LYS A 279 -20.74 -25.10 -6.74
N ASP A 280 -21.41 -25.24 -5.59
CA ASP A 280 -22.79 -24.77 -5.44
C ASP A 280 -22.90 -23.25 -5.62
N LYS A 281 -21.98 -22.50 -5.00
CA LYS A 281 -21.87 -21.03 -5.16
C LYS A 281 -21.60 -20.64 -6.62
N THR A 282 -20.77 -21.41 -7.32
CA THR A 282 -20.44 -21.16 -8.74
C THR A 282 -21.65 -21.45 -9.64
N LEU A 283 -22.32 -22.59 -9.46
CA LEU A 283 -23.50 -22.98 -10.22
C LEU A 283 -24.66 -22.00 -10.05
N GLU A 284 -24.89 -21.50 -8.84
CA GLU A 284 -25.85 -20.43 -8.57
C GLU A 284 -25.51 -19.15 -9.35
N ARG A 285 -24.24 -18.73 -9.30
CA ARG A 285 -23.74 -17.52 -9.97
C ARG A 285 -23.88 -17.60 -11.49
N ILE A 286 -23.58 -18.75 -12.10
CA ILE A 286 -23.74 -19.01 -13.54
C ILE A 286 -25.16 -19.43 -13.93
N LYS A 287 -26.08 -19.55 -12.97
CA LYS A 287 -27.51 -19.91 -13.14
C LYS A 287 -27.74 -21.28 -13.79
N ILE A 288 -26.93 -22.29 -13.43
CA ILE A 288 -27.08 -23.66 -13.93
C ILE A 288 -27.71 -24.55 -12.86
N VAL A 289 -28.90 -25.08 -13.19
CA VAL A 289 -29.69 -25.92 -12.27
C VAL A 289 -29.40 -27.42 -12.46
N LYS A 290 -29.17 -27.85 -13.71
CA LYS A 290 -28.91 -29.26 -14.04
C LYS A 290 -27.44 -29.44 -14.38
N HIS A 291 -26.76 -30.25 -13.59
CA HIS A 291 -25.40 -30.68 -13.82
C HIS A 291 -25.26 -32.18 -13.50
N LYS A 292 -24.22 -32.81 -14.05
CA LYS A 292 -23.86 -34.20 -13.74
C LYS A 292 -22.37 -34.28 -13.43
N VAL A 293 -22.00 -34.85 -12.29
CA VAL A 293 -20.59 -35.09 -11.96
C VAL A 293 -20.07 -36.24 -12.82
N LEU A 294 -18.95 -36.00 -13.51
CA LEU A 294 -18.26 -36.97 -14.36
C LEU A 294 -17.11 -37.66 -13.62
N GLY A 295 -16.44 -36.94 -12.71
CA GLY A 295 -15.37 -37.49 -11.87
C GLY A 295 -14.86 -36.49 -10.84
N GLU A 296 -14.08 -36.97 -9.88
CA GLU A 296 -13.49 -36.20 -8.78
C GLU A 296 -12.01 -36.57 -8.62
N VAL A 297 -11.14 -35.59 -8.33
CA VAL A 297 -9.71 -35.78 -8.07
C VAL A 297 -9.21 -34.79 -7.02
N ILE A 298 -8.05 -35.10 -6.42
CA ILE A 298 -7.31 -34.14 -5.59
C ILE A 298 -6.43 -33.28 -6.51
N GLY A 299 -6.27 -31.99 -6.17
CA GLY A 299 -5.53 -31.02 -6.99
C GLY A 299 -4.09 -31.43 -7.31
N SER A 300 -3.44 -32.21 -6.43
CA SER A 300 -2.11 -32.79 -6.68
C SER A 300 -2.01 -33.61 -7.97
N ALA A 301 -3.13 -34.08 -8.53
CA ALA A 301 -3.20 -34.77 -9.81
C ALA A 301 -2.98 -33.87 -11.05
N PHE A 302 -3.01 -32.54 -10.91
CA PHE A 302 -2.84 -31.61 -12.03
C PHE A 302 -1.39 -31.37 -12.47
N THR A 303 -0.46 -32.24 -12.09
CA THR A 303 0.96 -32.12 -12.48
C THR A 303 1.11 -32.11 -14.02
N ASP A 304 1.92 -31.18 -14.54
CA ASP A 304 2.16 -30.98 -15.97
C ASP A 304 0.89 -30.75 -16.81
N THR A 305 -0.17 -30.23 -16.20
CA THR A 305 -1.42 -29.90 -16.91
C THR A 305 -1.31 -28.53 -17.57
N VAL A 306 -1.85 -28.44 -18.78
CA VAL A 306 -1.80 -27.23 -19.59
C VAL A 306 -3.17 -26.97 -20.20
N ALA A 307 -3.64 -25.74 -20.11
CA ALA A 307 -4.83 -25.27 -20.81
C ALA A 307 -4.46 -24.31 -21.95
N ASP A 308 -5.33 -24.17 -22.93
CA ASP A 308 -5.24 -23.12 -23.94
C ASP A 308 -5.77 -21.79 -23.39
N HIS A 309 -5.10 -20.71 -23.75
CA HIS A 309 -5.60 -19.37 -23.45
C HIS A 309 -6.93 -19.14 -24.20
N PRO A 310 -7.94 -18.45 -23.61
CA PRO A 310 -9.29 -18.38 -24.17
C PRO A 310 -9.34 -17.76 -25.57
N PHE A 311 -8.46 -16.80 -25.85
CA PHE A 311 -8.44 -16.12 -27.14
C PHE A 311 -7.08 -15.88 -27.80
N LEU A 312 -5.97 -16.17 -27.12
CA LEU A 312 -4.61 -15.97 -27.65
C LEU A 312 -4.03 -17.33 -28.02
N LYS A 313 -3.13 -17.39 -29.01
CA LYS A 313 -2.39 -18.62 -29.33
C LYS A 313 -1.25 -18.87 -28.33
N ARG A 314 -1.62 -19.03 -27.06
CA ARG A 314 -0.72 -19.27 -25.92
C ARG A 314 -1.31 -20.36 -25.04
N LYS A 315 -0.44 -21.11 -24.37
CA LYS A 315 -0.78 -22.11 -23.37
C LYS A 315 -0.63 -21.53 -21.97
N SER A 316 -1.49 -21.93 -21.03
CA SER A 316 -1.47 -21.54 -19.63
C SER A 316 -1.14 -22.75 -18.76
N LEU A 317 -0.04 -22.69 -18.03
CA LEU A 317 0.45 -23.79 -17.19
C LEU A 317 -0.33 -23.88 -15.89
N PHE A 318 -0.61 -25.09 -15.41
CA PHE A 318 -1.13 -25.28 -14.07
C PHE A 318 0.00 -25.18 -13.04
N ILE A 319 -0.16 -24.31 -12.05
CA ILE A 319 0.81 -24.12 -10.98
C ILE A 319 0.12 -24.19 -9.62
N SER A 320 0.82 -24.71 -8.61
CA SER A 320 0.30 -24.71 -7.24
C SER A 320 0.40 -23.30 -6.65
N GLY A 321 -0.72 -22.76 -6.16
CA GLY A 321 -0.76 -21.46 -5.50
C GLY A 321 -1.42 -21.56 -4.12
N SER A 322 -0.68 -21.21 -3.07
CA SER A 322 -1.22 -21.20 -1.70
C SER A 322 -2.26 -20.09 -1.45
N HIS A 323 -2.34 -19.09 -2.34
CA HIS A 323 -3.34 -18.03 -2.29
C HIS A 323 -4.72 -18.46 -2.81
N VAL A 324 -4.84 -19.67 -3.37
CA VAL A 324 -6.12 -20.21 -3.84
C VAL A 324 -6.91 -20.73 -2.63
N THR A 325 -7.99 -20.02 -2.29
CA THR A 325 -8.87 -20.33 -1.15
C THR A 325 -10.22 -20.88 -1.62
N ASP A 326 -11.01 -21.42 -0.69
CA ASP A 326 -12.35 -21.95 -0.89
C ASP A 326 -13.47 -20.94 -0.54
N GLU A 327 -13.11 -19.68 -0.32
CA GLU A 327 -14.06 -18.64 0.07
C GLU A 327 -14.87 -18.12 -1.13
N MET A 328 -14.19 -17.82 -2.24
CA MET A 328 -14.75 -17.14 -3.41
C MET A 328 -14.10 -17.60 -4.73
N GLY A 329 -14.84 -17.49 -5.83
CA GLY A 329 -14.39 -17.85 -7.17
C GLY A 329 -14.77 -19.27 -7.55
N THR A 330 -13.82 -20.00 -8.13
CA THR A 330 -14.02 -21.35 -8.71
C THR A 330 -12.98 -22.36 -8.24
N GLY A 331 -11.99 -21.92 -7.44
CA GLY A 331 -10.84 -22.71 -6.99
C GLY A 331 -9.75 -22.94 -8.05
N LEU A 332 -9.90 -22.30 -9.22
CA LEU A 332 -8.92 -22.21 -10.28
C LEU A 332 -8.77 -20.74 -10.65
N VAL A 333 -7.60 -20.18 -10.41
CA VAL A 333 -7.35 -18.74 -10.50
C VAL A 333 -6.48 -18.48 -11.71
N HIS A 334 -6.98 -17.71 -12.68
CA HIS A 334 -6.11 -17.23 -13.75
C HIS A 334 -5.00 -16.35 -13.17
N THR A 335 -3.77 -16.57 -13.61
CA THR A 335 -2.59 -15.94 -13.03
C THR A 335 -1.91 -15.05 -14.07
N ALA A 336 -1.83 -13.76 -13.76
CA ALA A 336 -1.16 -12.74 -14.56
C ALA A 336 -0.07 -12.08 -13.70
N PRO A 337 1.16 -12.63 -13.66
CA PRO A 337 2.15 -12.29 -12.64
C PRO A 337 2.72 -10.87 -12.76
N ALA A 338 2.43 -10.16 -13.86
CA ALA A 338 2.74 -8.74 -13.99
C ALA A 338 1.74 -7.81 -13.29
N HIS A 339 0.59 -8.34 -12.85
CA HIS A 339 -0.57 -7.58 -12.36
C HIS A 339 -1.17 -8.14 -11.07
N GLY A 340 -0.46 -9.04 -10.39
CA GLY A 340 -0.89 -9.60 -9.11
C GLY A 340 0.32 -9.94 -8.25
N MET A 341 0.27 -9.54 -6.99
CA MET A 341 1.35 -9.81 -6.04
C MET A 341 1.44 -11.31 -5.71
N ASP A 342 0.30 -11.94 -5.43
CA ASP A 342 0.21 -13.38 -5.18
C ASP A 342 0.51 -14.20 -6.43
N ASP A 343 0.05 -13.71 -7.59
CA ASP A 343 0.37 -14.28 -8.91
C ASP A 343 1.87 -14.29 -9.17
N TYR A 344 2.55 -13.17 -8.87
CA TYR A 344 3.99 -13.07 -8.98
C TYR A 344 4.66 -14.11 -8.10
N HIS A 345 4.30 -14.19 -6.82
CA HIS A 345 4.88 -15.14 -5.87
C HIS A 345 4.69 -16.60 -6.27
N ALA A 346 3.50 -16.98 -6.76
CA ALA A 346 3.24 -18.33 -7.25
C ALA A 346 4.06 -18.68 -8.50
N CYS A 347 4.40 -17.69 -9.33
CA CYS A 347 5.20 -17.86 -10.53
C CYS A 347 6.72 -17.73 -10.27
N ILE A 348 7.19 -17.31 -9.09
CA ILE A 348 8.64 -17.22 -8.80
C ILE A 348 9.27 -18.60 -8.98
N GLY A 349 10.36 -18.67 -9.76
CA GLY A 349 11.06 -19.92 -10.08
C GLY A 349 10.57 -20.62 -11.35
N THR A 350 9.53 -20.11 -12.00
CA THR A 350 9.11 -20.53 -13.34
C THR A 350 9.82 -19.72 -14.44
N ASN A 351 9.85 -20.23 -15.67
CA ASN A 351 10.38 -19.53 -16.85
C ASN A 351 9.35 -18.60 -17.51
N LEU A 352 8.39 -18.07 -16.76
CA LEU A 352 7.31 -17.21 -17.28
C LEU A 352 7.75 -15.76 -17.41
N ASP A 353 7.12 -15.04 -18.35
CA ASP A 353 7.36 -13.61 -18.54
C ASP A 353 6.59 -12.78 -17.50
N PHE A 354 7.32 -11.89 -16.82
CA PHE A 354 6.82 -10.98 -15.80
C PHE A 354 6.65 -9.54 -16.30
N GLN A 355 6.86 -9.29 -17.60
CA GLN A 355 6.69 -7.95 -18.16
C GLN A 355 5.23 -7.54 -18.22
N SER A 356 4.97 -6.28 -17.86
CA SER A 356 3.65 -5.69 -17.94
C SER A 356 3.42 -5.11 -19.35
N PRO A 357 2.37 -5.53 -20.08
CA PRO A 357 1.99 -4.93 -21.36
C PRO A 357 1.26 -3.58 -21.21
N VAL A 358 1.20 -3.04 -19.99
CA VAL A 358 0.53 -1.77 -19.67
C VAL A 358 1.58 -0.72 -19.31
N ASP A 359 1.43 0.48 -19.88
CA ASP A 359 2.34 1.61 -19.68
C ASP A 359 2.07 2.36 -18.35
N GLU A 360 2.78 3.47 -18.14
CA GLU A 360 2.63 4.32 -16.96
C GLU A 360 1.25 5.01 -16.84
N LYS A 361 0.51 5.14 -17.95
CA LYS A 361 -0.80 5.80 -18.01
C LYS A 361 -1.95 4.82 -17.82
N GLY A 362 -1.68 3.52 -17.76
CA GLY A 362 -2.72 2.49 -17.75
C GLY A 362 -3.25 2.17 -19.16
N ILE A 363 -2.43 2.39 -20.19
CA ILE A 363 -2.74 2.09 -21.59
C ILE A 363 -1.92 0.88 -22.03
N PHE A 364 -2.54 -0.05 -22.75
CA PHE A 364 -1.85 -1.20 -23.32
C PHE A 364 -0.90 -0.78 -24.44
N ILE A 365 0.27 -1.43 -24.51
CA ILE A 365 1.21 -1.26 -25.63
C ILE A 365 0.54 -1.57 -26.97
N GLU A 366 0.84 -0.78 -28.00
CA GLU A 366 0.18 -0.81 -29.32
C GLU A 366 0.18 -2.20 -29.98
N ASN A 367 1.24 -2.99 -29.76
CA ASN A 367 1.38 -4.33 -30.33
C ASN A 367 0.68 -5.42 -29.51
N GLN A 368 -0.02 -5.09 -28.43
CA GLN A 368 -0.77 -6.06 -27.65
C GLN A 368 -1.98 -6.55 -28.44
N GLU A 369 -2.04 -7.86 -28.69
CA GLU A 369 -3.13 -8.48 -29.46
C GLU A 369 -4.50 -8.17 -28.82
N TYR A 370 -5.46 -7.78 -29.65
CA TYR A 370 -6.84 -7.39 -29.31
C TYR A 370 -7.07 -6.11 -28.49
N VAL A 371 -6.14 -5.73 -27.62
CA VAL A 371 -6.32 -4.62 -26.65
C VAL A 371 -5.29 -3.49 -26.76
N GLY A 372 -4.40 -3.53 -27.76
CA GLY A 372 -3.38 -2.49 -27.96
C GLY A 372 -3.97 -1.09 -28.08
N GLY A 373 -3.35 -0.12 -27.40
CA GLY A 373 -3.78 1.28 -27.36
C GLY A 373 -4.99 1.58 -26.49
N MET A 374 -5.65 0.56 -25.92
CA MET A 374 -6.83 0.74 -25.06
C MET A 374 -6.43 1.04 -23.61
N ASN A 375 -7.27 1.82 -22.92
CA ASN A 375 -7.16 1.92 -21.46
C ASN A 375 -7.74 0.68 -20.76
N LEU A 376 -7.53 0.55 -19.44
CA LEU A 376 -7.96 -0.63 -18.67
C LEU A 376 -9.48 -0.88 -18.72
N ASP A 377 -10.31 0.16 -18.75
CA ASP A 377 -11.78 0.03 -18.78
C ASP A 377 -12.32 -0.35 -20.16
N GLU A 378 -11.72 0.19 -21.21
CA GLU A 378 -11.94 -0.23 -22.59
C GLU A 378 -11.52 -1.69 -22.79
N ALA A 379 -10.33 -2.06 -22.29
CA ALA A 379 -9.84 -3.43 -22.32
C ALA A 379 -10.77 -4.39 -21.55
N ASN A 380 -11.32 -3.97 -20.40
CA ASN A 380 -12.32 -4.75 -19.67
C ASN A 380 -13.53 -5.09 -20.55
N ASN A 381 -14.09 -4.10 -21.26
CA ASN A 381 -15.22 -4.34 -22.16
C ASN A 381 -14.81 -5.25 -23.33
N LYS A 382 -13.69 -4.95 -23.97
CA LYS A 382 -13.21 -5.67 -25.14
C LYS A 382 -12.97 -7.15 -24.84
N VAL A 383 -12.36 -7.46 -23.70
CA VAL A 383 -12.11 -8.85 -23.27
C VAL A 383 -13.42 -9.59 -23.01
N ILE A 384 -14.41 -8.95 -22.36
CA ILE A 384 -15.72 -9.56 -22.12
C ILE A 384 -16.41 -9.87 -23.45
N ASP A 385 -16.37 -8.93 -24.40
CA ASP A 385 -17.00 -9.12 -25.72
C ASP A 385 -16.32 -10.26 -26.49
N LEU A 386 -14.99 -10.37 -26.47
CA LEU A 386 -14.24 -11.46 -27.10
C LEU A 386 -14.56 -12.83 -26.50
N LEU A 387 -14.72 -12.90 -25.18
CA LEU A 387 -15.10 -14.15 -24.51
C LEU A 387 -16.54 -14.54 -24.87
N ALA A 388 -17.45 -13.57 -24.98
CA ALA A 388 -18.82 -13.81 -25.42
C ALA A 388 -18.91 -14.26 -26.88
N GLU A 389 -18.17 -13.60 -27.80
CA GLU A 389 -18.09 -13.97 -29.22
C GLU A 389 -17.61 -15.41 -29.45
N ARG A 390 -16.78 -15.93 -28.53
CA ARG A 390 -16.23 -17.29 -28.58
C ARG A 390 -17.03 -18.31 -27.76
N SER A 391 -18.16 -17.93 -27.18
CA SER A 391 -18.95 -18.79 -26.27
C SER A 391 -18.15 -19.31 -25.07
N LEU A 392 -17.22 -18.51 -24.54
CA LEU A 392 -16.36 -18.85 -23.39
C LEU A 392 -16.73 -18.07 -22.11
N LEU A 393 -17.75 -17.21 -22.16
CA LEU A 393 -18.26 -16.44 -21.03
C LEU A 393 -19.49 -17.13 -20.43
N LEU A 394 -19.43 -17.55 -19.17
CA LEU A 394 -20.56 -18.19 -18.49
C LEU A 394 -21.44 -17.19 -17.74
N SER A 395 -20.83 -16.21 -17.07
CA SER A 395 -21.55 -15.20 -16.30
C SER A 395 -20.84 -13.85 -16.33
N LYS A 396 -21.64 -12.80 -16.16
CA LYS A 396 -21.20 -11.42 -15.99
C LYS A 396 -22.08 -10.77 -14.93
N SER A 397 -21.46 -10.24 -13.90
CA SER A 397 -22.16 -9.53 -12.82
C SER A 397 -21.37 -8.31 -12.36
N THR A 398 -22.06 -7.40 -11.67
CA THR A 398 -21.41 -6.31 -10.94
C THR A 398 -21.07 -6.82 -9.54
N TYR A 399 -19.81 -6.66 -9.15
CA TYR A 399 -19.32 -7.06 -7.84
C TYR A 399 -18.80 -5.83 -7.09
N ARG A 400 -19.36 -5.57 -5.92
CA ARG A 400 -18.98 -4.45 -5.06
C ARG A 400 -18.03 -4.97 -3.97
N HIS A 401 -16.84 -4.38 -3.92
CA HIS A 401 -15.81 -4.76 -2.96
C HIS A 401 -14.88 -3.60 -2.63
N SER A 402 -14.13 -3.77 -1.56
CA SER A 402 -13.09 -2.84 -1.13
C SER A 402 -11.90 -2.91 -2.08
N PHE A 403 -11.54 -1.80 -2.71
CA PHE A 403 -10.51 -1.75 -3.73
C PHE A 403 -9.44 -0.70 -3.40
N PRO A 404 -8.15 -0.99 -3.71
CA PRO A 404 -7.06 -0.06 -3.44
C PRO A 404 -7.12 1.16 -4.37
N ASN A 405 -7.10 2.35 -3.78
CA ASN A 405 -7.07 3.63 -4.46
C ASN A 405 -5.87 4.45 -4.01
N CYS A 406 -5.43 5.34 -4.90
CA CYS A 406 -4.40 6.32 -4.61
C CYS A 406 -4.89 7.25 -3.50
N TRP A 407 -4.17 7.34 -2.37
CA TRP A 407 -4.52 8.27 -1.31
C TRP A 407 -4.53 9.74 -1.76
N ARG A 408 -3.72 10.09 -2.78
CA ARG A 408 -3.59 11.44 -3.35
C ARG A 408 -4.76 11.81 -4.26
N HIS A 409 -5.03 10.99 -5.27
CA HIS A 409 -6.01 11.29 -6.34
C HIS A 409 -7.37 10.62 -6.12
N LYS A 410 -7.49 9.72 -5.15
CA LYS A 410 -8.68 8.90 -4.85
C LYS A 410 -9.16 8.04 -6.03
N ILE A 411 -8.30 7.80 -7.01
CA ILE A 411 -8.58 6.94 -8.16
C ILE A 411 -8.16 5.49 -7.88
N PRO A 412 -8.80 4.50 -8.53
CA PRO A 412 -8.39 3.10 -8.43
C PRO A 412 -6.94 2.88 -8.88
N LEU A 413 -6.20 2.07 -8.12
CA LEU A 413 -4.86 1.63 -8.49
C LEU A 413 -4.92 0.38 -9.36
N PHE A 414 -3.82 0.09 -10.04
CA PHE A 414 -3.63 -1.23 -10.65
C PHE A 414 -2.24 -1.73 -10.31
N PHE A 415 -2.07 -3.04 -10.32
CA PHE A 415 -0.76 -3.64 -10.15
C PHE A 415 -0.02 -3.63 -11.49
N ARG A 416 1.23 -3.19 -11.43
CA ARG A 416 2.11 -3.12 -12.58
C ARG A 416 3.50 -3.59 -12.18
N ALA A 417 4.00 -4.62 -12.86
CA ALA A 417 5.39 -5.01 -12.75
C ALA A 417 6.27 -3.92 -13.34
N THR A 418 7.10 -3.30 -12.48
CA THR A 418 8.05 -2.26 -12.89
C THR A 418 9.43 -2.56 -12.30
N PRO A 419 10.52 -2.23 -13.01
CA PRO A 419 11.85 -2.31 -12.42
C PRO A 419 11.96 -1.31 -11.27
N GLN A 420 12.10 -1.82 -10.05
CA GLN A 420 12.21 -1.02 -8.83
C GLN A 420 13.43 -1.42 -8.02
N TRP A 421 13.85 -0.52 -7.14
CA TRP A 421 14.89 -0.76 -6.15
C TRP A 421 14.24 -1.15 -4.83
N PHE A 422 14.74 -2.24 -4.24
CA PHE A 422 14.25 -2.78 -2.97
C PHE A 422 15.41 -2.92 -1.99
N ILE A 423 15.14 -2.69 -0.71
CA ILE A 423 16.04 -3.08 0.38
C ILE A 423 15.60 -4.46 0.84
N SER A 424 16.44 -5.46 0.61
CA SER A 424 16.16 -6.85 1.02
C SER A 424 16.30 -7.01 2.52
N MET A 425 15.20 -7.39 3.17
CA MET A 425 15.18 -7.77 4.58
C MET A 425 15.73 -9.17 4.83
N GLU A 426 15.84 -10.01 3.80
CA GLU A 426 16.32 -11.40 3.95
C GLU A 426 17.84 -11.50 3.83
N LYS A 427 18.44 -10.70 2.94
CA LYS A 427 19.90 -10.68 2.77
C LYS A 427 20.59 -10.39 4.08
N ASN A 428 21.73 -11.05 4.30
CA ASN A 428 22.56 -10.95 5.51
C ASN A 428 21.78 -11.07 6.83
N ASN A 429 20.64 -11.77 6.81
CA ASN A 429 19.75 -12.00 7.94
C ASN A 429 19.25 -10.69 8.59
N LEU A 430 19.02 -9.63 7.80
CA LEU A 430 18.61 -8.32 8.33
C LEU A 430 17.30 -8.39 9.13
N LEU A 431 16.32 -9.16 8.65
CA LEU A 431 15.04 -9.36 9.32
C LEU A 431 15.24 -9.99 10.70
N GLN A 432 15.97 -11.11 10.76
CA GLN A 432 16.24 -11.80 12.02
C GLN A 432 17.02 -10.90 12.99
N LYS A 433 18.04 -10.18 12.52
CA LYS A 433 18.78 -9.22 13.33
C LYS A 433 17.89 -8.10 13.87
N THR A 434 16.96 -7.61 13.05
CA THR A 434 16.00 -6.57 13.43
C THR A 434 15.02 -7.09 14.48
N GLN A 435 14.45 -8.28 14.28
CA GLN A 435 13.57 -8.94 15.25
C GLN A 435 14.27 -9.17 16.60
N ASN A 436 15.52 -9.62 16.58
CA ASN A 436 16.31 -9.78 17.80
C ASN A 436 16.50 -8.45 18.53
N LYS A 437 16.69 -7.34 17.79
CA LYS A 437 16.80 -6.00 18.39
C LYS A 437 15.48 -5.46 18.90
N ILE A 438 14.34 -5.79 18.30
CA ILE A 438 13.03 -5.39 18.79
C ILE A 438 12.79 -5.91 20.22
N ASN A 439 13.29 -7.10 20.55
CA ASN A 439 13.18 -7.69 21.89
C ASN A 439 14.02 -6.95 22.96
N GLU A 440 15.00 -6.14 22.55
CA GLU A 440 15.80 -5.30 23.47
C GLU A 440 15.13 -3.94 23.73
N ILE A 441 14.05 -3.60 23.00
CA ILE A 441 13.35 -2.32 23.11
C ILE A 441 12.25 -2.45 24.17
N ASN A 442 12.21 -1.48 25.09
CA ASN A 442 11.10 -1.35 26.03
C ASN A 442 9.92 -0.62 25.35
N TRP A 443 8.80 -1.32 25.17
CA TRP A 443 7.59 -0.79 24.53
C TRP A 443 6.60 -0.29 25.59
N LEU A 444 5.89 0.79 25.27
CA LEU A 444 4.86 1.36 26.12
C LEU A 444 3.62 1.69 25.25
N PRO A 445 2.43 1.12 25.55
CA PRO A 445 2.20 0.05 26.53
C PRO A 445 2.95 -1.24 26.16
N GLU A 446 3.10 -2.13 27.16
CA GLU A 446 3.73 -3.45 26.98
C GLU A 446 3.02 -4.33 25.95
#